data_AF-A0A7J9Y4F8-F1
#
_entry.id   AF-A0A7J9Y4F8-F1
#
_cell.length_a   1.000
_cell.length_b   1.000
_cell.length_c   1.000
_cell.angle_alpha   90.00
_cell.angle_beta   90.00
_cell.angle_gamma   90.00
#
_symmetry.space_group_name_H-M   'P 1'
#
loop_
_entity.id
_entity.type
_entity.pdbx_description
1 polymer ?
#
loop_
_entity_poly.entity_id
_entity_poly.type
_entity_poly.pdbx_seq_one_letter_code
_entity_poly.pdbx_strand_id
1 'polypeptide(L)'
;MILSRRWSAFLIAVGVWTWLIWPRFAMAIWRDSRSFADGAPTDFLWVHAALIIASLAIGAVIGVLGVKGWRAAGGTSTDTESEGEND
;
A
#
# COMPACT_ATOMS: atom_id res chain seq x y z
N MET A 1 9.60 -12.95 -15.78
CA MET A 1 8.81 -11.83 -16.33
C MET A 1 9.04 -10.63 -15.45
N ILE A 2 9.89 -9.69 -15.89
CA ILE A 2 10.17 -8.46 -15.15
C ILE A 2 8.88 -7.64 -15.10
N LEU A 3 8.41 -7.39 -13.89
CA LEU A 3 7.22 -6.58 -13.63
C LEU A 3 7.45 -5.21 -14.28
N SER A 4 6.68 -4.89 -15.32
CA SER A 4 6.90 -3.64 -16.07
C SER A 4 6.82 -2.43 -15.13
N ARG A 5 7.55 -1.35 -15.45
CA ARG A 5 7.58 -0.12 -14.64
C ARG A 5 6.16 0.41 -14.30
N ARG A 6 5.22 0.18 -15.23
CA ARG A 6 3.78 0.51 -15.10
C ARG A 6 3.08 -0.32 -14.03
N TRP A 7 3.39 -1.61 -13.95
CA TRP A 7 2.86 -2.50 -12.91
C TRP A 7 3.41 -2.16 -11.52
N SER A 8 4.69 -1.79 -11.40
CA SER A 8 5.23 -1.34 -10.10
C SER A 8 4.55 -0.05 -9.63
N ALA A 9 4.34 0.94 -10.51
CA ALA A 9 3.56 2.13 -10.16
C ALA A 9 2.11 1.79 -9.77
N PHE A 10 1.49 0.84 -10.47
CA PHE A 10 0.15 0.37 -10.13
C PHE A 10 0.09 -0.24 -8.72
N LEU A 11 1.05 -1.10 -8.35
CA LEU A 11 1.12 -1.68 -7.00
C LEU A 11 1.32 -0.62 -5.92
N ILE A 12 2.16 0.38 -6.18
CA ILE A 12 2.35 1.53 -5.26
C ILE A 12 1.05 2.30 -5.12
N ALA A 13 0.40 2.65 -6.23
CA ALA A 13 -0.86 3.41 -6.23
C ALA A 13 -1.97 2.66 -5.48
N VAL A 14 -2.11 1.35 -5.72
CA VAL A 14 -3.06 0.50 -4.99
C VAL A 14 -2.74 0.45 -3.51
N GLY A 15 -1.46 0.25 -3.13
CA GLY A 15 -1.05 0.24 -1.72
C GLY A 15 -1.36 1.56 -0.99
N VAL A 16 -1.05 2.70 -1.63
CA VAL A 16 -1.37 4.04 -1.10
C VAL A 16 -2.86 4.28 -1.02
N TRP A 17 -3.62 3.89 -2.04
CA TRP A 17 -5.08 4.00 -2.06
C TRP A 17 -5.74 3.21 -0.92
N THR A 18 -5.32 1.95 -0.73
CA THR A 18 -5.73 1.14 0.42
C THR A 18 -5.42 1.88 1.73
N TRP A 19 -4.20 2.42 1.87
CA TRP A 19 -3.82 3.19 3.05
C TRP A 19 -4.62 4.48 3.28
N LEU A 20 -5.19 5.09 2.24
CA LEU A 20 -6.04 6.28 2.37
C LEU A 20 -7.49 5.92 2.75
N ILE A 21 -8.03 4.85 2.17
CA ILE A 21 -9.43 4.43 2.38
C ILE A 21 -9.66 3.86 3.77
N TRP A 22 -8.77 2.96 4.21
CA TRP A 22 -9.00 2.16 5.42
C TRP A 22 -9.01 2.96 6.72
N PRO A 23 -8.13 3.95 6.98
CA PRO A 23 -8.19 4.78 8.18
C PRO A 23 -9.47 5.64 8.22
N ARG A 24 -9.93 6.10 7.06
CA ARG A 24 -11.18 6.86 6.97
C ARG A 24 -12.39 5.97 7.28
N PHE A 25 -12.37 4.72 6.82
CA PHE A 25 -13.39 3.73 7.18
C PHE A 25 -13.33 3.36 8.66
N ALA A 26 -12.14 3.21 9.23
CA ALA A 26 -11.95 2.98 10.66
C ALA A 26 -12.61 4.08 11.52
N MET A 27 -12.42 5.34 11.12
CA MET A 27 -13.04 6.48 11.79
C MET A 27 -14.57 6.51 11.62
N ALA A 28 -15.09 6.01 10.50
CA ALA A 28 -16.53 5.86 10.29
C ALA A 28 -17.12 4.79 11.21
N ILE A 29 -16.45 3.62 11.32
CA ILE A 29 -16.84 2.56 12.26
C ILE A 29 -16.78 3.08 13.70
N TRP A 30 -15.71 3.76 14.10
CA TRP A 30 -15.59 4.32 15.45
C TRP A 30 -16.74 5.28 15.80
N ARG A 31 -17.30 5.99 14.81
CA ARG A 31 -18.44 6.90 15.02
C ARG A 31 -19.81 6.22 14.90
N ASP A 32 -19.88 4.96 14.48
CA ASP A 32 -21.14 4.22 14.37
C ASP A 32 -21.64 3.83 15.77
N SER A 33 -22.94 4.05 16.03
CA SER A 33 -23.56 3.74 17.33
C SER A 33 -23.48 2.26 17.71
N ARG A 34 -23.28 1.35 16.75
CA ARG A 34 -23.13 -0.10 17.00
C ARG A 34 -21.75 -0.47 17.55
N SER A 35 -20.78 0.42 17.45
CA SER A 35 -19.41 0.19 17.91
C SER A 35 -19.26 0.25 19.43
N PHE A 36 -20.21 0.91 20.10
CA PHE A 36 -20.23 1.06 21.55
C PHE A 36 -21.61 0.74 22.09
N ALA A 37 -21.67 -0.19 23.05
CA ALA A 37 -22.88 -0.50 23.82
C ALA A 37 -22.57 -0.24 25.30
N ASP A 38 -23.39 0.56 25.96
CA ASP A 38 -23.23 0.93 27.38
C ASP A 38 -21.83 1.44 27.75
N GLY A 39 -21.18 2.14 26.81
CA GLY A 39 -19.82 2.68 26.99
C GLY A 39 -18.70 1.67 26.78
N ALA A 40 -19.00 0.40 26.47
CA ALA A 40 -18.03 -0.63 26.16
C ALA A 40 -17.91 -0.89 24.64
N PRO A 41 -16.71 -1.18 24.12
CA PRO A 41 -16.52 -1.58 22.73
C PRO A 41 -17.20 -2.94 22.46
N THR A 42 -17.95 -3.02 21.37
CA THR A 42 -18.67 -4.23 20.97
C THR A 42 -17.82 -5.16 20.10
N ASP A 43 -18.25 -6.41 19.93
CA ASP A 43 -17.63 -7.34 18.98
C ASP A 43 -17.63 -6.80 17.55
N PHE A 44 -18.64 -6.02 17.18
CA PHE A 44 -18.69 -5.33 15.89
C PHE A 44 -17.46 -4.44 15.69
N LEU A 45 -17.10 -3.64 16.70
CA LEU A 45 -15.91 -2.80 16.64
C LEU A 45 -14.63 -3.64 16.56
N TRP A 46 -14.51 -4.69 17.38
CA TRP A 46 -13.31 -5.54 17.42
C TRP A 46 -13.06 -6.29 16.11
N VAL A 47 -14.09 -6.91 15.54
CA VAL A 47 -13.97 -7.61 14.25
C VAL A 47 -13.55 -6.65 13.16
N HIS A 48 -14.18 -5.46 13.08
CA HIS A 48 -13.80 -4.47 12.09
C HIS A 48 -12.39 -3.93 12.31
N ALA A 49 -12.01 -3.62 13.55
CA ALA A 49 -10.66 -3.18 13.89
C ALA A 49 -9.61 -4.21 13.45
N ALA A 50 -9.83 -5.49 13.73
CA ALA A 50 -8.93 -6.57 13.30
C ALA A 50 -8.84 -6.66 11.77
N LEU A 51 -9.98 -6.59 11.05
CA LEU A 51 -10.01 -6.60 9.59
C LEU A 51 -9.30 -5.39 8.97
N ILE A 52 -9.46 -4.20 9.57
CA ILE A 52 -8.79 -2.97 9.15
C ILE A 52 -7.27 -3.11 9.31
N ILE A 53 -6.81 -3.58 10.47
CA ILE A 53 -5.37 -3.74 10.76
C ILE A 53 -4.75 -4.76 9.82
N ALA A 54 -5.38 -5.93 9.64
CA ALA A 54 -4.90 -6.95 8.72
C ALA A 54 -4.81 -6.41 7.27
N SER A 55 -5.83 -5.67 6.83
CA SER A 55 -5.87 -5.09 5.49
C SER A 55 -4.80 -4.00 5.29
N LEU A 56 -4.58 -3.15 6.29
CA LEU A 56 -3.52 -2.13 6.27
C LEU A 56 -2.12 -2.77 6.24
N ALA A 57 -1.91 -3.86 6.97
CA ALA A 57 -0.65 -4.60 6.96
C ALA A 57 -0.36 -5.19 5.57
N ILE A 58 -1.36 -5.84 4.95
CA ILE A 58 -1.24 -6.37 3.58
C ILE A 58 -0.97 -5.23 2.59
N GLY A 59 -1.72 -4.13 2.67
CA GLY A 59 -1.52 -2.95 1.82
C GLY A 59 -0.13 -2.33 1.96
N ALA A 60 0.40 -2.28 3.20
CA ALA A 60 1.76 -1.80 3.47
C ALA A 60 2.81 -2.71 2.84
N VAL A 61 2.68 -4.04 2.98
CA VAL A 61 3.61 -5.01 2.36
C VAL A 61 3.62 -4.86 0.84
N ILE A 62 2.44 -4.74 0.22
CA ILE A 62 2.32 -4.53 -1.24
C ILE A 62 2.97 -3.20 -1.66
N GLY A 63 2.71 -2.11 -0.93
CA GLY A 63 3.30 -0.81 -1.20
C GLY A 63 4.83 -0.84 -1.11
N VAL A 64 5.38 -1.47 -0.07
CA VAL A 64 6.83 -1.63 0.12
C VAL A 64 7.44 -2.48 -1.00
N LEU A 65 6.81 -3.58 -1.40
CA LEU A 65 7.26 -4.41 -2.52
C LEU A 65 7.24 -3.63 -3.85
N GLY A 66 6.21 -2.81 -4.08
CA GLY A 66 6.13 -1.92 -5.24
C GLY A 66 7.27 -0.91 -5.27
N VAL A 67 7.57 -0.24 -4.14
CA VAL A 67 8.70 0.70 -4.02
C VAL A 67 10.02 0.00 -4.27
N LYS A 68 10.21 -1.20 -3.72
CA LYS A 68 11.44 -1.98 -3.89
C LYS A 68 11.63 -2.44 -5.35
N GLY A 69 10.56 -2.85 -6.02
CA GLY A 69 10.57 -3.16 -7.47
C GLY A 69 10.89 -1.94 -8.33
N TRP A 70 10.34 -0.77 -8.00
CA TRP A 70 10.64 0.49 -8.68
C TRP A 70 12.11 0.88 -8.55
N ARG A 71 12.69 0.76 -7.35
CA ARG A 71 14.11 1.07 -7.10
C ARG A 71 15.06 0.11 -7.82
N ALA A 72 14.73 -1.18 -7.88
CA ALA A 72 15.53 -2.17 -8.61
C ALA A 72 15.52 -1.92 -10.14
N ALA A 73 14.40 -1.43 -10.69
CA ALA A 73 14.27 -1.08 -12.10
C ALA A 73 14.92 0.27 -12.47
N GLY A 74 15.41 1.04 -11.49
CA GLY A 74 16.07 2.34 -11.72
C GLY A 74 17.59 2.27 -11.88
N GLY A 75 18.21 1.10 -11.68
CA GLY A 75 19.67 0.92 -11.69
C GLY A 75 20.30 0.58 -13.05
N THR A 76 19.55 0.61 -14.16
CA THR A 76 20.05 0.15 -15.48
C THR A 76 20.03 1.27 -16.53
N SER A 77 20.40 2.49 -16.15
CA SER A 77 20.47 3.61 -17.12
C SER A 77 21.65 4.51 -16.83
N THR A 78 22.85 3.92 -16.81
CA THR A 78 24.13 4.63 -16.87
C THR A 78 25.15 3.61 -17.38
N ASP A 79 25.16 3.29 -18.69
CA ASP A 79 26.26 2.53 -19.33
C ASP A 79 26.11 2.40 -20.87
N THR A 80 25.57 3.40 -21.59
CA THR A 80 25.51 3.30 -23.07
C THR A 80 25.91 4.59 -23.79
N GLU A 81 26.41 5.61 -23.08
CA GLU A 81 26.71 6.92 -23.69
C GLU A 81 28.22 7.22 -23.78
N SER A 82 29.10 6.21 -23.69
CA SER A 82 30.56 6.40 -23.76
C SER A 82 31.28 5.61 -24.87
N GLU A 83 30.58 4.76 -25.63
CA GLU A 83 31.23 3.81 -26.56
C GLU A 83 31.02 4.13 -28.04
N GLY A 84 30.71 5.40 -28.37
CA GLY A 84 30.50 5.87 -29.74
C GLY A 84 31.11 7.24 -30.08
N GLU A 85 32.03 7.75 -29.26
CA GLU A 85 32.77 9.01 -29.50
C GLU A 85 34.19 8.74 -30.05
N ASN A 86 34.61 7.48 -30.20
CA ASN A 86 35.88 7.11 -30.80
C ASN A 86 35.61 6.06 -31.88
N ASP A 87 35.45 6.49 -33.14
CA ASP A 87 35.97 5.86 -34.37
C ASP A 87 35.37 6.50 -35.65
#